data_AF-A8USK4-F1
#
_entry.id   AF-A8USK4-F1
#
_cell.length_a   1.000
_cell.length_b   1.000
_cell.length_c   1.000
_cell.angle_alpha   90.00
_cell.angle_beta   90.00
_cell.angle_gamma   90.00
#
_symmetry.space_group_name_H-M   'P 1'
#
loop_
_entity.id
_entity.type
_entity.pdbx_description
1 polymer ?
#
loop_
_entity_poly.entity_id
_entity_poly.type
_entity_poly.pdbx_seq_one_letter_code
_entity_poly.pdbx_strand_id
1 'polypeptide(L)'
;MEFFFFLDIYADRQLIDYYILSFKLGNLKSVELKQWSGKNYIVGIKDWERFRKTTYDIVLYELGDEIERFKDIETAFREGYKIAYREAARRGAKRILPAIGYGNPPVEVVKKFFPVAPDFEKFPDDIDNFLEEVVKNTPKELTRRGFGDDEPAF
;
A
#
# COMPACT_ATOMS: atom_id res chain seq x y z
N MET A 1 -6.45 6.67 -19.59
CA MET A 1 -6.88 5.42 -18.90
C MET A 1 -6.95 5.71 -17.42
N GLU A 2 -7.96 5.18 -16.74
CA GLU A 2 -8.11 5.36 -15.28
C GLU A 2 -7.29 4.32 -14.53
N PHE A 3 -6.67 4.76 -13.43
CA PHE A 3 -5.87 3.99 -12.50
C PHE A 3 -6.24 4.36 -11.07
N PHE A 4 -5.90 3.48 -10.15
CA PHE A 4 -6.10 3.69 -8.72
C PHE A 4 -4.86 3.26 -7.95
N PHE A 5 -4.59 3.97 -6.87
CA PHE A 5 -3.67 3.54 -5.83
C PHE A 5 -4.41 3.42 -4.50
N PHE A 6 -4.18 2.30 -3.82
CA PHE A 6 -4.62 2.07 -2.45
C PHE A 6 -3.56 2.64 -1.50
N LEU A 7 -3.92 3.64 -0.69
CA LEU A 7 -3.01 4.29 0.25
C LEU A 7 -2.99 3.56 1.59
N ASP A 8 -2.97 2.23 1.53
CA ASP A 8 -3.15 1.39 2.70
C ASP A 8 -1.96 1.48 3.63
N ILE A 9 -2.26 1.42 4.93
CA ILE A 9 -1.24 1.43 5.96
C ILE A 9 -1.54 0.37 7.02
N TYR A 10 -0.49 -0.23 7.55
CA TYR A 10 -0.53 -1.05 8.74
C TYR A 10 -0.42 -0.17 9.98
N ALA A 11 -1.44 -0.20 10.82
CA ALA A 11 -1.49 0.34 12.17
C ALA A 11 -1.28 -0.82 13.17
N ASP A 12 -0.05 -1.04 13.60
CA ASP A 12 0.41 -2.25 14.29
C ASP A 12 0.07 -3.53 13.50
N ARG A 13 -1.00 -4.24 13.88
CA ARG A 13 -1.49 -5.47 13.20
C ARG A 13 -2.77 -5.25 12.39
N GLN A 14 -3.31 -4.04 12.42
CA GLN A 14 -4.54 -3.70 11.70
C GLN A 14 -4.19 -3.03 10.39
N LEU A 15 -4.90 -3.40 9.33
CA LEU A 15 -4.82 -2.72 8.04
C LEU A 15 -5.88 -1.61 8.00
N ILE A 16 -5.47 -0.42 7.55
CA ILE A 16 -6.35 0.67 7.17
C ILE A 16 -6.28 0.76 5.65
N ASP A 17 -7.32 0.31 4.96
CA ASP A 17 -7.33 0.00 3.51
C ASP A 17 -8.42 0.71 2.70
N TYR A 18 -9.02 1.75 3.28
CA TYR A 18 -10.20 2.39 2.70
C TYR A 18 -9.92 3.74 2.03
N TYR A 19 -8.65 4.14 1.88
CA TYR A 19 -8.25 5.34 1.15
C TYR A 19 -7.77 5.00 -0.26
N ILE A 20 -8.49 5.49 -1.28
CA ILE A 20 -8.22 5.17 -2.68
C ILE A 20 -7.97 6.45 -3.46
N LEU A 21 -6.82 6.55 -4.10
CA LEU A 21 -6.48 7.64 -4.99
C LEU A 21 -6.74 7.22 -6.45
N SER A 22 -7.85 7.69 -7.03
CA SER A 22 -8.15 7.51 -8.46
C SER A 22 -7.59 8.66 -9.28
N PHE A 23 -7.11 8.35 -10.49
CA PHE A 23 -6.63 9.35 -11.44
C PHE A 23 -6.64 8.78 -12.86
N LYS A 24 -6.58 9.67 -13.84
CA LYS A 24 -6.36 9.32 -15.24
C LYS A 24 -4.93 9.65 -15.66
N LEU A 25 -4.37 8.76 -16.47
CA LEU A 25 -3.05 8.96 -17.08
C LEU A 25 -3.20 9.15 -18.59
N GLY A 26 -2.62 10.25 -19.09
CA GLY A 26 -2.60 10.61 -20.51
C GLY A 26 -1.45 9.95 -21.29
N ASN A 27 -0.44 9.42 -20.59
CA ASN A 27 0.71 8.79 -21.22
C ASN A 27 1.18 7.56 -20.44
N LEU A 28 0.90 6.36 -20.96
CA LEU A 28 1.30 5.10 -20.32
C LEU A 28 2.81 4.83 -20.36
N LYS A 29 3.58 5.55 -21.18
CA LYS A 29 5.04 5.34 -21.30
C LYS A 29 5.80 5.84 -20.07
N SER A 30 5.18 6.63 -19.19
CA SER A 30 5.79 7.09 -17.93
C SER A 30 5.78 6.04 -16.82
N VAL A 31 5.06 4.92 -17.02
CA VAL A 31 4.86 3.90 -15.99
C VAL A 31 5.25 2.51 -16.48
N GLU A 32 5.52 1.63 -15.53
CA GLU A 32 5.55 0.18 -15.73
C GLU A 32 4.22 -0.39 -15.30
N LEU A 33 3.63 -1.23 -16.16
CA LEU A 33 2.35 -1.87 -15.91
C LEU A 33 2.53 -3.38 -15.75
N LYS A 34 1.80 -3.97 -14.82
CA LYS A 34 1.63 -5.41 -14.73
C LYS A 34 0.15 -5.76 -14.71
N GLN A 35 -0.22 -6.76 -15.51
CA GLN A 35 -1.58 -7.27 -15.52
C GLN A 35 -1.73 -8.35 -14.44
N TRP A 36 -2.77 -8.25 -13.63
CA TRP A 36 -3.12 -9.23 -12.61
C TRP A 36 -4.65 -9.32 -12.50
N SER A 37 -5.21 -10.53 -12.49
CA SER A 37 -6.67 -10.77 -12.41
C SER A 37 -7.51 -9.89 -13.36
N GLY A 38 -7.04 -9.71 -14.61
CA GLY A 38 -7.73 -8.91 -15.62
C GLY A 38 -7.62 -7.39 -15.47
N LYS A 39 -6.90 -6.88 -14.46
CA LYS A 39 -6.68 -5.44 -14.23
C LYS A 39 -5.21 -5.06 -14.46
N ASN A 40 -4.97 -3.81 -14.83
CA ASN A 40 -3.63 -3.26 -14.99
C ASN A 40 -3.23 -2.44 -13.76
N TYR A 41 -2.08 -2.78 -13.18
CA TYR A 41 -1.52 -2.11 -12.02
C TYR A 41 -0.24 -1.38 -12.41
N ILE A 42 -0.06 -0.17 -11.90
CA ILE A 42 1.22 0.53 -11.99
C ILE A 42 2.14 -0.07 -10.94
N VAL A 43 3.24 -0.68 -11.39
CA VAL A 43 4.24 -1.34 -10.53
C VAL A 43 5.51 -0.53 -10.36
N GLY A 44 5.69 0.51 -11.18
CA GLY A 44 6.83 1.41 -11.12
C GLY A 44 6.60 2.66 -11.96
N ILE A 45 7.30 3.74 -11.62
CA ILE A 45 7.27 5.00 -12.37
C ILE A 45 8.64 5.23 -13.03
N LYS A 46 8.66 5.14 -14.37
CA LYS A 46 9.89 5.24 -15.18
C LYS A 46 10.35 6.69 -15.36
N ASP A 47 9.39 7.62 -15.44
CA ASP A 47 9.64 9.04 -15.62
C ASP A 47 8.66 9.82 -14.74
N TRP A 48 9.16 10.25 -13.57
CA TRP A 48 8.35 10.94 -12.57
C TRP A 48 7.76 12.25 -13.11
N GLU A 49 8.55 13.06 -13.82
CA GLU A 49 8.04 14.35 -14.29
C GLU A 49 7.00 14.21 -15.37
N ARG A 50 7.17 13.24 -16.27
CA ARG A 50 6.15 12.94 -17.25
C ARG A 50 4.91 12.35 -16.59
N PHE A 51 5.06 11.45 -15.61
CA PHE A 51 3.93 10.93 -14.85
C PHE A 51 3.13 12.06 -14.21
N ARG A 52 3.80 12.95 -13.46
CA ARG A 52 3.18 14.11 -12.81
C ARG A 52 2.44 15.02 -13.80
N LYS A 53 3.08 15.39 -14.91
CA LYS A 53 2.48 16.29 -15.93
C LYS A 53 1.32 15.68 -16.71
N THR A 54 1.24 14.36 -16.80
CA THR A 54 0.23 13.67 -17.61
C THR A 54 -0.86 13.00 -16.78
N THR A 55 -0.80 13.17 -15.45
CA THR A 55 -1.82 12.71 -14.51
C THR A 55 -2.86 13.81 -14.31
N TYR A 56 -4.15 13.46 -14.41
CA TYR A 56 -5.27 14.38 -14.30
C TYR A 56 -6.50 13.66 -13.73
N ASP A 57 -7.60 14.39 -13.50
CA ASP A 57 -8.83 13.87 -12.86
C ASP A 57 -8.53 13.12 -11.55
N ILE A 58 -7.73 13.76 -10.67
CA ILE A 58 -7.22 13.13 -9.45
C ILE A 58 -8.25 13.30 -8.32
N VAL A 59 -8.70 12.18 -7.77
CA VAL A 59 -9.74 12.14 -6.73
C VAL A 59 -9.32 11.16 -5.64
N LEU A 60 -9.43 11.60 -4.39
CA LEU A 60 -9.25 10.75 -3.22
C LEU A 60 -10.62 10.34 -2.69
N TYR A 61 -10.77 9.05 -2.41
CA TYR A 61 -11.95 8.44 -1.83
C TYR A 61 -11.65 7.86 -0.44
N GLU A 62 -12.66 7.86 0.43
CA GLU A 62 -12.69 7.17 1.71
C GLU A 62 -13.94 6.28 1.75
N LEU A 63 -13.78 4.96 1.89
CA LEU A 63 -14.91 4.00 1.92
C LEU A 63 -15.88 4.12 0.72
N GLY A 64 -15.39 4.60 -0.43
CA GLY A 64 -16.18 4.83 -1.64
C GLY A 64 -16.77 6.23 -1.77
N ASP A 65 -16.73 7.04 -0.72
CA ASP A 65 -17.15 8.44 -0.75
C ASP A 65 -16.01 9.34 -1.22
N GLU A 66 -16.30 10.27 -2.13
CA GLU A 66 -15.32 11.27 -2.58
C GLU A 66 -15.04 12.25 -1.44
N ILE A 67 -13.77 12.35 -1.04
CA ILE A 67 -13.35 13.28 0.03
C ILE A 67 -12.68 14.53 -0.51
N GLU A 68 -11.88 14.43 -1.57
CA GLU A 68 -11.17 15.58 -2.13
C GLU A 68 -10.74 15.38 -3.59
N ARG A 69 -10.67 16.49 -4.35
CA ARG A 69 -10.13 16.54 -5.72
C ARG A 69 -8.84 17.34 -5.75
N PHE A 70 -7.86 16.83 -6.49
CA PHE A 70 -6.54 17.44 -6.58
C PHE A 70 -6.21 17.87 -8.01
N LYS A 71 -5.45 18.98 -8.11
CA LYS A 71 -4.87 19.43 -9.38
C LYS A 71 -3.50 18.80 -9.66
N ASP A 72 -2.87 18.24 -8.64
CA ASP A 72 -1.51 17.73 -8.67
C ASP A 72 -1.40 16.43 -7.88
N ILE A 73 -0.72 15.44 -8.47
CA ILE A 73 -0.64 14.08 -7.92
C ILE A 73 0.28 14.00 -6.69
N GLU A 74 1.29 14.88 -6.58
CA GLU A 74 2.15 14.91 -5.40
C GLU A 74 1.36 15.34 -4.17
N THR A 75 0.55 16.39 -4.33
CA THR A 75 -0.32 16.90 -3.29
C THR A 75 -1.32 15.83 -2.84
N ALA A 76 -1.90 15.11 -3.81
CA ALA A 76 -2.84 14.03 -3.53
C ALA A 76 -2.21 12.88 -2.72
N PHE A 77 -0.98 12.47 -3.06
CA PHE A 77 -0.26 11.47 -2.26
C PHE A 77 0.05 11.98 -0.85
N ARG A 78 0.54 13.21 -0.72
CA ARG A 78 0.89 13.78 0.60
C ARG A 78 -0.33 13.86 1.51
N GLU A 79 -1.44 14.37 1.01
CA GLU A 79 -2.65 14.51 1.82
C GLU A 79 -3.30 13.15 2.09
N GLY A 80 -3.40 12.27 1.08
CA GLY A 80 -3.94 10.93 1.27
C GLY A 80 -3.19 10.09 2.31
N TYR A 81 -1.85 10.04 2.23
CA TYR A 81 -1.06 9.35 3.25
C TYR A 81 -1.10 10.03 4.61
N LYS A 82 -1.16 11.36 4.67
CA LYS A 82 -1.27 12.11 5.92
C LYS A 82 -2.61 11.84 6.62
N ILE A 83 -3.70 11.72 5.88
CA ILE A 83 -5.01 11.34 6.41
C ILE A 83 -4.94 9.92 6.98
N ALA A 84 -4.48 8.96 6.18
CA ALA A 84 -4.32 7.57 6.62
C ALA A 84 -3.45 7.50 7.90
N TYR A 85 -2.28 8.13 7.88
CA TYR A 85 -1.33 8.12 9.00
C TYR A 85 -1.94 8.72 10.27
N ARG A 86 -2.66 9.84 10.15
CA ARG A 86 -3.34 10.46 11.29
C ARG A 86 -4.43 9.57 11.86
N GLU A 87 -5.14 8.84 11.01
CA GLU A 87 -6.15 7.89 11.46
C GLU A 87 -5.52 6.72 12.25
N ALA A 88 -4.40 6.16 11.78
CA ALA A 88 -3.64 5.18 12.56
C ALA A 88 -3.16 5.75 13.90
N ALA A 89 -2.62 6.97 13.91
CA ALA A 89 -2.17 7.63 15.13
C ALA A 89 -3.33 7.89 16.11
N ARG A 90 -4.50 8.29 15.60
CA ARG A 90 -5.72 8.50 16.40
C ARG A 90 -6.20 7.20 17.07
N ARG A 91 -5.98 6.06 16.44
CA ARG A 91 -6.25 4.72 17.02
C ARG A 91 -5.22 4.28 18.06
N GLY A 92 -4.17 5.08 18.29
CA GLY A 92 -3.12 4.78 19.26
C GLY A 92 -2.07 3.79 18.76
N ALA A 93 -1.93 3.64 17.44
CA ALA A 93 -0.95 2.71 16.86
C ALA A 93 0.48 3.12 17.22
N LYS A 94 1.31 2.14 17.59
CA LYS A 94 2.72 2.38 17.94
C LYS A 94 3.64 2.31 16.72
N ARG A 95 3.34 1.40 15.80
CA ARG A 95 4.05 1.23 14.52
C ARG A 95 3.07 1.51 13.40
N ILE A 96 3.43 2.44 12.51
CA ILE A 96 2.64 2.78 11.33
C ILE A 96 3.52 2.60 10.10
N LEU A 97 3.14 1.68 9.22
CA LEU A 97 3.89 1.36 8.01
C LEU A 97 3.00 1.43 6.78
N PRO A 98 3.52 1.88 5.63
CA PRO A 98 2.78 1.77 4.38
C PRO A 98 2.69 0.31 3.94
N ALA A 99 1.55 -0.07 3.38
CA ALA A 99 1.46 -1.32 2.63
C ALA A 99 2.17 -1.18 1.28
N ILE A 100 2.73 -2.28 0.79
CA ILE A 100 3.39 -2.39 -0.50
C ILE A 100 2.87 -3.61 -1.24
N GLY A 101 2.80 -3.53 -2.57
CA GLY A 101 2.29 -4.61 -3.40
C GLY A 101 1.50 -4.10 -4.60
N TYR A 102 0.76 -5.00 -5.25
CA TYR A 102 -0.09 -4.62 -6.38
C TYR A 102 -1.27 -3.77 -5.92
N GLY A 103 -1.41 -2.61 -6.55
CA GLY A 103 -2.47 -1.66 -6.22
C GLY A 103 -2.05 -0.59 -5.23
N ASN A 104 -1.03 -0.81 -4.39
CA ASN A 104 -0.43 0.26 -3.61
C ASN A 104 0.55 1.06 -4.49
N PRO A 105 0.89 2.31 -4.11
CA PRO A 105 1.92 3.07 -4.79
C PRO A 105 3.27 2.31 -4.81
N PRO A 106 4.04 2.41 -5.91
CA PRO A 106 5.39 1.85 -5.97
C PRO A 106 6.28 2.39 -4.85
N VAL A 107 7.27 1.59 -4.42
CA VAL A 107 8.13 1.89 -3.25
C VAL A 107 8.79 3.27 -3.34
N GLU A 108 9.22 3.68 -4.53
CA GLU A 108 9.81 4.99 -4.80
C GLU A 108 8.84 6.16 -4.52
N VAL A 109 7.55 5.95 -4.76
CA VAL A 109 6.49 6.92 -4.46
C VAL A 109 6.24 6.97 -2.96
N VAL A 110 6.15 5.80 -2.33
CA VAL A 110 5.96 5.71 -0.88
C VAL A 110 7.08 6.42 -0.14
N LYS A 111 8.34 6.15 -0.48
CA LYS A 111 9.51 6.81 0.12
C LYS A 111 9.50 8.33 -0.03
N LYS A 112 8.88 8.85 -1.10
CA LYS A 112 8.82 10.29 -1.38
C LYS A 112 7.70 11.01 -0.63
N PHE A 113 6.56 10.35 -0.39
CA PHE A 113 5.35 11.02 0.11
C PHE A 113 4.80 10.49 1.43
N PHE A 114 5.30 9.37 1.93
CA PHE A 114 4.88 8.86 3.23
C PHE A 114 5.30 9.85 4.34
N PRO A 115 4.48 10.09 5.39
CA PRO A 115 4.73 11.17 6.36
C PRO A 115 6.00 10.98 7.20
N VAL A 116 6.46 9.75 7.35
CA VAL A 116 7.70 9.37 8.04
C VAL A 116 8.54 8.52 7.11
N ALA A 117 9.86 8.45 7.33
CA ALA A 117 10.70 7.57 6.53
C ALA A 117 10.28 6.11 6.78
N PRO A 118 9.75 5.40 5.75
CA PRO A 118 9.33 4.02 5.93
C PRO A 118 10.56 3.12 6.02
N ASP A 119 10.58 2.24 7.02
CA ASP A 119 11.58 1.19 7.13
C ASP A 119 11.06 -0.06 6.42
N PHE A 120 11.60 -0.32 5.24
CA PHE A 120 11.31 -1.53 4.48
C PHE A 120 12.39 -2.55 4.79
N GLU A 121 12.04 -3.58 5.56
CA GLU A 121 12.91 -4.73 5.75
C GLU A 121 13.22 -5.32 4.37
N LYS A 122 14.51 -5.56 4.12
CA LYS A 122 14.92 -6.24 2.89
C LYS A 122 14.33 -7.64 2.91
N PHE A 123 13.80 -8.05 1.76
CA PHE A 123 13.43 -9.44 1.59
C PHE A 123 14.69 -10.30 1.80
N PRO A 124 14.60 -11.39 2.59
CA PRO A 124 15.76 -12.22 2.89
C PRO A 124 16.31 -12.85 1.62
N ASP A 125 17.64 -12.86 1.47
CA ASP A 125 18.32 -13.49 0.33
C ASP A 125 18.19 -15.02 0.36
N ASP A 126 18.05 -15.60 1.56
CA ASP A 126 17.79 -17.02 1.81
C ASP A 126 16.47 -17.17 2.58
N ILE A 127 15.41 -17.53 1.85
CA ILE A 127 14.07 -17.71 2.39
C ILE A 127 14.03 -18.90 3.35
N ASP A 128 14.73 -19.99 3.03
CA ASP A 128 14.64 -21.23 3.80
C ASP A 128 15.26 -21.02 5.18
N ASN A 129 16.46 -20.41 5.24
CA ASN A 129 17.08 -20.09 6.52
C ASN A 129 16.26 -19.05 7.31
N PHE A 130 15.71 -18.04 6.64
CA PHE A 130 14.85 -17.06 7.29
C PHE A 130 13.61 -17.72 7.92
N LEU A 131 12.93 -18.59 7.18
CA LEU A 131 11.75 -19.31 7.68
C LEU A 131 12.11 -20.23 8.85
N GLU A 132 13.25 -20.93 8.79
CA GLU A 132 13.74 -21.72 9.90
C GLU A 132 13.99 -20.88 11.16
N GLU A 133 14.63 -19.73 11.03
CA GLU A 133 14.87 -18.80 12.14
C GLU A 133 13.56 -18.27 12.72
N VAL A 134 12.59 -17.91 11.87
CA VAL A 134 11.26 -17.50 12.32
C VAL A 134 10.59 -18.60 13.12
N VAL A 135 10.60 -19.85 12.65
CA VAL A 135 9.99 -20.99 13.35
C VAL A 135 10.71 -21.27 14.68
N LYS A 136 12.05 -21.24 14.71
CA LYS A 136 12.85 -21.48 15.92
C LYS A 136 12.65 -20.40 16.99
N ASN A 137 12.49 -19.14 16.57
CA ASN A 137 12.40 -17.99 17.46
C ASN A 137 10.95 -17.60 17.81
N THR A 138 9.95 -18.20 17.18
CA THR A 138 8.54 -17.96 17.51
C THR A 138 8.21 -18.61 18.88
N PRO A 139 7.73 -17.85 19.87
CA PRO A 139 7.33 -18.40 21.17
C PRO A 139 6.32 -19.53 21.03
N LYS A 140 6.59 -20.69 21.68
CA LYS A 140 5.72 -21.89 21.64
C LYS A 140 4.27 -21.67 22.09
N GLU A 141 3.97 -20.55 22.76
CA GLU A 141 2.62 -20.18 23.16
C GLU A 141 1.76 -19.70 21.98
N LEU A 142 2.36 -19.14 20.92
CA LEU A 142 1.65 -18.70 19.70
C LEU A 142 1.28 -19.88 18.79
N THR A 143 2.07 -20.95 18.79
CA THR A 143 1.79 -22.19 18.04
C THR A 143 0.78 -23.11 18.71
N ARG A 144 0.38 -22.84 19.96
CA ARG A 144 -0.63 -23.61 20.71
C ARG A 144 -2.08 -23.18 20.48
N ARG A 145 -2.34 -21.99 19.93
CA ARG A 145 -3.65 -21.69 19.35
C ARG A 145 -3.71 -22.40 18.00
N GLY A 146 -4.03 -23.69 18.06
CA GLY A 146 -4.13 -24.55 16.89
C GLY A 146 -4.98 -23.90 15.81
N PHE A 147 -4.58 -24.15 14.56
CA PHE A 147 -5.51 -24.30 13.47
C PHE A 147 -6.54 -25.33 13.92
N GLY A 148 -7.66 -24.86 14.47
CA GLY A 148 -8.80 -25.71 14.71
C GLY A 148 -9.30 -26.13 13.33
N ASP A 149 -9.23 -27.43 13.08
CA ASP A 149 -9.88 -28.07 11.95
C ASP A 149 -11.37 -27.71 11.99
N ASP A 150 -11.77 -26.68 11.23
CA ASP A 150 -13.15 -26.56 10.78
C ASP A 150 -13.35 -27.65 9.70
N GLU A 151 -13.53 -28.89 10.13
CA GLU A 151 -14.14 -29.92 9.29
C GLU A 151 -15.52 -29.38 8.85
N PRO A 152 -15.83 -29.37 7.53
CA PRO A 152 -17.16 -29.02 7.09
C PRO A 152 -18.12 -30.11 7.56
N ALA A 153 -19.06 -29.75 8.43
CA ALA A 153 -20.19 -30.60 8.75
C ALA A 153 -21.03 -30.84 7.48
N PHE A 154 -21.03 -32.08 6.99
CA PHE A 154 -21.99 -32.60 6.02
C PHE A 154 -23.27 -33.06 6.71
#